data_AF-A0A090KXJ7-F1
#
_entry.id   AF-A0A090KXJ7-F1
#
_cell.length_a   1.000
_cell.length_b   1.000
_cell.length_c   1.000
_cell.angle_alpha   90.00
_cell.angle_beta   90.00
_cell.angle_gamma   90.00
#
_symmetry.space_group_name_H-M   'P 1'
#
loop_
_entity.id
_entity.type
_entity.pdbx_description
1 polymer ?
#
loop_
_entity_poly.entity_id
_entity_poly.type
_entity_poly.pdbx_seq_one_letter_code
_entity_poly.pdbx_strand_id
1 'polypeptide(L)'
;MNNIVKKCFLCQKELTTSHILSGCESNLARINYITRHDAILASITNSILKAIGSKYMPLCELRNLKECNIIGKDWSIGFNLPQLMEVGQTREQYEQVFEPLDDRRRSVKKIVYNRSDLVLVNHKLKKVILLEVAVVGNPWLLQQQVEIKRVRYMVNSQEVIGPDNYQTVNRAYNMNDHFKKKYGKDYQISFIPFIMSAYGEISPGFMEGLMKPLEVLMKKQHIKAMTENASRTAAVNTAYTIRYWLSMLQG
;
A
#
# COMPACT_ATOMS: atom_id res chain seq x y z
N MET A 1 -4.54 36.13 -21.38
CA MET A 1 -5.68 35.66 -20.56
C MET A 1 -5.15 35.32 -19.19
N ASN A 2 -5.58 36.02 -18.13
CA ASN A 2 -5.22 35.66 -16.76
C ASN A 2 -5.95 34.36 -16.40
N ASN A 3 -5.22 33.25 -16.25
CA ASN A 3 -5.78 32.02 -15.73
C ASN A 3 -6.20 32.26 -14.28
N ILE A 4 -7.51 32.35 -14.03
CA ILE A 4 -8.04 32.35 -12.68
C ILE A 4 -7.82 30.95 -12.10
N VAL A 5 -6.78 30.80 -11.29
CA VAL A 5 -6.49 29.55 -10.58
C VAL A 5 -7.56 29.35 -9.51
N LYS A 6 -8.46 28.39 -9.73
CA LYS A 6 -9.46 28.02 -8.71
C LYS A 6 -8.75 27.36 -7.53
N LYS A 7 -9.10 27.77 -6.31
CA LYS A 7 -8.58 27.19 -5.08
C LYS A 7 -9.55 26.17 -4.51
N CYS A 8 -9.01 25.17 -3.83
CA CYS A 8 -9.75 24.17 -3.10
C CYS A 8 -10.41 24.78 -1.86
N PHE A 9 -11.72 24.60 -1.70
CA PHE A 9 -12.47 25.08 -0.54
C PHE A 9 -11.97 24.49 0.79
N LEU A 10 -11.44 23.26 0.77
CA LEU A 10 -11.03 22.55 1.98
C LEU A 10 -9.59 22.85 2.43
N CYS A 11 -8.68 23.19 1.50
CA CYS A 11 -7.26 23.35 1.83
C CYS A 11 -6.57 24.54 1.14
N GLN A 12 -7.31 25.33 0.36
CA GLN A 12 -6.86 26.56 -0.29
C GLN A 12 -5.74 26.40 -1.34
N LYS A 13 -5.27 25.17 -1.60
CA LYS A 13 -4.35 24.83 -2.70
C LYS A 13 -5.04 24.88 -4.06
N GLU A 14 -4.27 24.92 -5.13
CA GLU A 14 -4.79 24.88 -6.50
C GLU A 14 -5.69 23.65 -6.74
N LEU A 15 -6.89 23.91 -7.27
CA LEU A 15 -7.89 22.89 -7.53
C LEU A 15 -7.67 22.30 -8.93
N THR A 16 -6.98 21.17 -8.97
CA THR A 16 -6.81 20.36 -10.19
C THR A 16 -7.58 19.05 -10.08
N THR A 17 -7.74 18.33 -11.20
CA THR A 17 -8.27 16.96 -11.19
C THR A 17 -7.44 16.05 -10.29
N SER A 18 -6.11 16.16 -10.32
CA SER A 18 -5.23 15.40 -9.43
C SER A 18 -5.46 15.75 -7.96
N HIS A 19 -5.72 17.03 -7.66
CA HIS A 19 -6.06 17.48 -6.31
C HIS A 19 -7.34 16.82 -5.80
N ILE A 20 -8.41 16.86 -6.61
CA ILE A 20 -9.71 16.26 -6.31
C ILE A 20 -9.58 14.75 -6.09
N LEU A 21 -8.83 14.07 -6.96
CA LEU A 21 -8.76 12.61 -6.97
C LEU A 21 -7.86 12.02 -5.90
N SER A 22 -6.79 12.70 -5.48
CA SER A 22 -5.83 12.13 -4.52
C SER A 22 -4.96 13.14 -3.77
N GLY A 23 -5.02 14.43 -4.10
CA GLY A 23 -4.03 15.43 -3.65
C GLY A 23 -4.49 16.35 -2.53
N CYS A 24 -5.76 16.31 -2.11
CA CYS A 24 -6.23 17.15 -1.02
C CYS A 24 -5.81 16.60 0.35
N GLU A 25 -5.15 17.45 1.15
CA GLU A 25 -4.65 17.08 2.48
C GLU A 25 -5.69 17.22 3.59
N SER A 26 -6.85 17.81 3.30
CA SER A 26 -7.92 17.96 4.28
C SER A 26 -8.41 16.60 4.80
N ASN A 27 -8.74 16.53 6.09
CA ASN A 27 -9.19 15.28 6.71
C ASN A 27 -10.43 14.71 6.02
N LEU A 28 -11.37 15.56 5.59
CA LEU A 28 -12.58 15.15 4.89
C LEU A 28 -12.29 14.48 3.54
N ALA A 29 -11.38 15.04 2.73
CA ALA A 29 -10.98 14.42 1.48
C ALA A 29 -10.18 13.13 1.71
N ARG A 30 -9.30 13.12 2.72
CA ARG A 30 -8.51 11.93 3.08
C ARG A 30 -9.37 10.74 3.48
N ILE A 31 -10.48 10.95 4.19
CA ILE A 31 -11.42 9.86 4.53
C ILE A 31 -11.93 9.19 3.25
N ASN A 32 -12.36 9.96 2.24
CA ASN A 32 -12.82 9.42 0.97
C ASN A 32 -11.72 8.64 0.23
N TYR A 33 -10.48 9.14 0.23
CA TYR A 33 -9.35 8.46 -0.39
C TYR A 33 -9.02 7.13 0.31
N ILE A 34 -9.05 7.12 1.64
CA ILE A 34 -8.85 5.91 2.46
C ILE A 34 -9.96 4.91 2.20
N THR A 35 -11.23 5.33 2.16
CA THR A 35 -12.35 4.43 1.86
C THR A 35 -12.18 3.74 0.50
N ARG A 36 -11.76 4.48 -0.53
CA ARG A 36 -11.45 3.89 -1.84
C ARG A 36 -10.30 2.89 -1.76
N HIS A 37 -9.20 3.24 -1.08
CA HIS A 37 -8.04 2.37 -0.90
C HIS A 37 -8.43 1.08 -0.17
N ASP A 38 -9.13 1.19 0.96
CA ASP A 38 -9.60 0.06 1.76
C ASP A 38 -10.53 -0.87 0.97
N ALA A 39 -11.44 -0.32 0.15
CA ALA A 39 -12.32 -1.11 -0.71
C ALA A 39 -11.53 -1.94 -1.74
N ILE A 40 -10.51 -1.34 -2.36
CA ILE A 40 -9.63 -2.03 -3.30
C ILE A 40 -8.83 -3.12 -2.59
N LEU A 41 -8.22 -2.80 -1.44
CA LEU A 41 -7.42 -3.73 -0.67
C LEU A 41 -8.26 -4.92 -0.17
N ALA A 42 -9.49 -4.68 0.28
CA ALA A 42 -10.43 -5.74 0.65
C ALA A 42 -10.82 -6.63 -0.54
N SER A 43 -11.03 -6.04 -1.71
CA SER A 43 -11.34 -6.75 -2.96
C SER A 43 -10.20 -7.68 -3.41
N ILE A 44 -8.96 -7.19 -3.37
CA ILE A 44 -7.74 -7.96 -3.65
C ILE A 44 -7.60 -9.10 -2.64
N THR A 45 -7.69 -8.79 -1.35
CA THR A 45 -7.49 -9.76 -0.28
C THR A 45 -8.53 -10.89 -0.36
N ASN A 46 -9.80 -10.57 -0.56
CA ASN A 46 -10.85 -11.59 -0.71
C ASN A 46 -10.69 -12.45 -1.97
N SER A 47 -10.11 -11.90 -3.04
CA SER A 47 -9.78 -12.68 -4.24
C SER A 47 -8.67 -13.70 -3.96
N ILE A 48 -7.66 -13.30 -3.17
CA ILE A 48 -6.59 -14.20 -2.68
C ILE A 48 -7.19 -15.28 -1.78
N LEU A 49 -7.99 -14.90 -0.78
CA LEU A 49 -8.68 -15.83 0.13
C LEU A 49 -9.49 -16.88 -0.64
N LYS A 50 -10.27 -16.44 -1.62
CA LYS A 50 -11.04 -17.34 -2.49
C LYS A 50 -10.15 -18.33 -3.24
N ALA A 51 -9.02 -17.88 -3.79
CA ALA A 51 -8.12 -18.74 -4.56
C ALA A 51 -7.42 -19.81 -3.72
N ILE A 52 -7.19 -19.54 -2.44
CA ILE A 52 -6.63 -20.53 -1.50
C ILE A 52 -7.69 -21.40 -0.83
N GLY A 53 -8.98 -21.18 -1.11
CA GLY A 53 -10.10 -21.96 -0.57
C GLY A 53 -10.61 -21.47 0.79
N SER A 54 -10.28 -20.23 1.16
CA SER A 54 -10.75 -19.60 2.40
C SER A 54 -12.08 -18.88 2.18
N LYS A 55 -12.80 -18.61 3.29
CA LYS A 55 -14.06 -17.88 3.26
C LYS A 55 -13.84 -16.40 2.94
N TYR A 56 -14.88 -15.76 2.40
CA TYR A 56 -14.94 -14.30 2.30
C TYR A 56 -14.91 -13.67 3.70
N MET A 57 -14.22 -12.54 3.84
CA MET A 57 -14.14 -11.77 5.08
C MET A 57 -14.43 -10.28 4.81
N PRO A 58 -15.36 -9.65 5.55
CA PRO A 58 -15.57 -8.21 5.48
C PRO A 58 -14.33 -7.45 6.00
N LEU A 59 -14.19 -6.17 5.62
CA LEU A 59 -13.04 -5.34 5.98
C LEU A 59 -12.76 -5.31 7.50
N CYS A 60 -13.79 -5.30 8.33
CA CYS A 60 -13.64 -5.33 9.79
C CYS A 60 -12.97 -6.63 10.28
N GLU A 61 -13.29 -7.78 9.68
CA GLU A 61 -12.62 -9.05 9.98
C GLU A 61 -11.20 -9.08 9.42
N LEU A 62 -11.00 -8.57 8.19
CA LEU A 62 -9.67 -8.51 7.58
C LEU A 62 -8.68 -7.73 8.46
N ARG A 63 -9.11 -6.59 9.04
CA ARG A 63 -8.28 -5.77 9.94
C ARG A 63 -7.81 -6.49 11.21
N ASN A 64 -8.42 -7.62 11.56
CA ASN A 64 -8.01 -8.43 12.71
C ASN A 64 -6.94 -9.48 12.35
N LEU A 65 -6.64 -9.67 11.07
CA LEU A 65 -5.69 -10.68 10.59
C LEU A 65 -4.23 -10.23 10.81
N LYS A 66 -3.51 -11.06 11.56
CA LYS A 66 -2.08 -10.96 11.89
C LYS A 66 -1.29 -12.06 11.22
N GLU A 67 0.00 -11.84 10.99
CA GLU A 67 0.87 -12.76 10.23
C GLU A 67 0.98 -14.19 10.78
N CYS A 68 0.49 -14.46 11.99
CA CYS A 68 0.37 -15.81 12.55
C CYS A 68 -0.95 -16.51 12.19
N ASN A 69 -1.93 -15.80 11.61
CA ASN A 69 -3.21 -16.35 11.21
C ASN A 69 -3.07 -17.07 9.87
N ILE A 70 -3.18 -18.39 9.91
CA ILE A 70 -3.20 -19.26 8.74
C ILE A 70 -4.55 -19.13 8.03
N ILE A 71 -4.53 -18.86 6.73
CA ILE A 71 -5.71 -18.70 5.87
C ILE A 71 -5.92 -19.85 4.88
N GLY A 72 -4.97 -20.79 4.81
CA GLY A 72 -5.09 -22.03 4.04
C GLY A 72 -3.84 -22.33 3.22
N LYS A 73 -3.65 -23.61 2.86
CA LYS A 73 -2.49 -24.09 2.06
C LYS A 73 -1.13 -23.61 2.59
N ASP A 74 -0.96 -23.64 3.92
CA ASP A 74 0.25 -23.18 4.62
C ASP A 74 0.56 -21.68 4.49
N TRP A 75 -0.39 -20.88 4.01
CA TRP A 75 -0.28 -19.42 3.96
C TRP A 75 -0.86 -18.76 5.20
N SER A 76 -0.11 -17.82 5.75
CA SER A 76 -0.55 -16.87 6.77
C SER A 76 -0.61 -15.46 6.20
N ILE A 77 -1.36 -14.57 6.87
CA ILE A 77 -1.65 -13.23 6.35
C ILE A 77 -1.58 -12.15 7.42
N GLY A 78 -0.92 -11.03 7.15
CA GLY A 78 -1.05 -9.79 7.90
C GLY A 78 -1.73 -8.73 7.06
N PHE A 79 -2.78 -8.08 7.59
CA PHE A 79 -3.55 -7.06 6.86
C PHE A 79 -3.40 -5.68 7.50
N ASN A 80 -2.80 -4.75 6.78
CA ASN A 80 -2.60 -3.35 7.18
C ASN A 80 -2.02 -3.24 8.61
N LEU A 81 -1.00 -4.04 8.91
CA LEU A 81 -0.37 -4.08 10.22
C LEU A 81 1.03 -3.44 10.19
N PRO A 82 1.36 -2.58 11.15
CA PRO A 82 2.74 -2.17 11.37
C PRO A 82 3.61 -3.40 11.66
N GLN A 83 4.73 -3.51 10.94
CA GLN A 83 5.74 -4.50 11.22
C GLN A 83 6.58 -4.06 12.42
N LEU A 84 6.69 -4.95 13.41
CA LEU A 84 7.59 -4.76 14.54
C LEU A 84 9.02 -4.96 14.05
N MET A 85 9.81 -3.89 14.01
CA MET A 85 11.15 -3.89 13.43
C MET A 85 12.20 -3.50 14.46
N GLU A 86 13.19 -4.37 14.66
CA GLU A 86 14.38 -4.03 15.44
C GLU A 86 15.45 -3.45 14.51
N VAL A 87 15.69 -2.14 14.63
CA VAL A 87 16.75 -1.45 13.89
C VAL A 87 17.70 -0.76 14.85
N GLY A 88 18.94 -1.24 14.95
CA GLY A 88 20.01 -0.51 15.66
C GLY A 88 20.18 -0.78 17.16
N GLN A 89 19.94 -2.02 17.61
CA GLN A 89 20.27 -2.63 18.92
C GLN A 89 19.35 -2.38 20.13
N THR A 90 19.26 -3.49 20.89
CA THR A 90 18.60 -3.81 22.16
C THR A 90 17.07 -3.85 22.18
N ARG A 91 16.58 -5.09 22.36
CA ARG A 91 15.28 -5.43 22.94
C ARG A 91 15.04 -4.53 24.15
N GLU A 92 14.08 -3.63 24.05
CA GLU A 92 13.12 -3.36 25.10
C GLU A 92 12.07 -2.40 24.54
N GLN A 93 10.81 -2.79 24.72
CA GLN A 93 9.62 -1.95 24.67
C GLN A 93 9.14 -1.52 23.27
N TYR A 94 8.20 -2.34 22.78
CA TYR A 94 6.90 -1.91 22.30
C TYR A 94 6.65 -0.40 22.51
N GLU A 95 6.43 0.35 21.43
CA GLU A 95 5.53 1.50 21.54
C GLU A 95 4.95 1.87 20.17
N GLN A 96 3.61 1.85 20.15
CA GLN A 96 2.83 2.69 19.26
C GLN A 96 3.23 4.13 19.58
N VAL A 97 3.97 4.79 18.69
CA VAL A 97 4.39 6.17 18.94
C VAL A 97 3.20 7.11 18.66
N PHE A 98 2.36 7.30 19.68
CA PHE A 98 1.71 8.57 19.95
C PHE A 98 2.60 9.36 20.94
N GLU A 99 3.11 10.50 20.46
CA GLU A 99 3.47 11.71 21.24
C GLU A 99 4.77 11.77 22.10
N PRO A 100 5.26 13.00 22.47
CA PRO A 100 6.58 13.46 22.07
C PRO A 100 7.61 13.68 23.21
N LEU A 101 8.85 13.94 22.77
CA LEU A 101 9.96 14.64 23.44
C LEU A 101 10.39 14.11 24.82
N ASP A 102 11.50 13.37 24.85
CA ASP A 102 12.63 13.88 25.63
C ASP A 102 13.99 13.41 25.11
N ASP A 103 14.96 14.28 25.33
CA ASP A 103 16.24 14.37 24.64
C ASP A 103 17.28 13.35 25.17
N ARG A 104 18.24 12.98 24.30
CA ARG A 104 19.49 12.24 24.61
C ARG A 104 19.40 10.72 24.83
N ARG A 105 19.32 9.95 23.74
CA ARG A 105 20.01 8.65 23.58
C ARG A 105 20.05 8.32 22.08
N ARG A 106 21.24 7.92 21.59
CA ARG A 106 21.59 7.43 20.22
C ARG A 106 20.42 7.42 19.24
N SER A 107 20.50 8.24 18.19
CA SER A 107 19.48 8.34 17.13
C SER A 107 18.97 6.96 16.69
N VAL A 108 17.83 6.54 17.26
CA VAL A 108 17.15 5.32 16.85
C VAL A 108 16.81 5.57 15.38
N LYS A 109 17.38 4.78 14.46
CA LYS A 109 17.06 4.92 13.04
C LYS A 109 15.62 4.44 12.84
N LYS A 110 14.66 5.34 13.07
CA LYS A 110 13.23 5.10 12.91
C LYS A 110 12.96 4.66 11.47
N ILE A 111 12.30 3.52 11.31
CA ILE A 111 11.76 3.15 10.00
C ILE A 111 10.51 3.98 9.76
N VAL A 112 10.52 4.71 8.65
CA VAL A 112 9.39 5.53 8.22
C VAL A 112 8.30 4.65 7.63
N TYR A 113 8.67 3.56 6.96
CA TYR A 113 7.75 2.70 6.22
C TYR A 113 7.84 1.24 6.65
N ASN A 114 7.08 0.88 7.68
CA ASN A 114 7.01 -0.49 8.21
C ASN A 114 5.63 -1.13 8.05
N ARG A 115 4.70 -0.49 7.35
CA ARG A 115 3.32 -0.96 7.23
C ARG A 115 3.00 -1.18 5.76
N SER A 116 3.25 -2.39 5.28
CA SER A 116 2.72 -2.82 3.99
C SER A 116 1.24 -3.17 4.16
N ASP A 117 0.43 -2.86 3.15
CA ASP A 117 -1.01 -3.11 3.18
C ASP A 117 -1.36 -4.59 3.38
N LEU A 118 -0.58 -5.50 2.78
CA LEU A 118 -0.78 -6.93 2.90
C LEU A 118 0.56 -7.68 2.95
N VAL A 119 0.67 -8.63 3.87
CA VAL A 119 1.80 -9.57 3.99
C VAL A 119 1.25 -10.98 3.89
N LEU A 120 1.79 -11.79 3.00
CA LEU A 120 1.50 -13.22 2.89
C LEU A 120 2.77 -14.01 3.19
N VAL A 121 2.68 -14.97 4.10
CA VAL A 121 3.84 -15.79 4.53
C VAL A 121 3.52 -17.25 4.31
N ASN A 122 4.41 -17.98 3.64
CA ASN A 122 4.34 -19.44 3.56
C ASN A 122 5.60 -20.04 4.18
N HIS A 123 5.45 -20.74 5.30
CA HIS A 123 6.59 -21.29 6.03
C HIS A 123 7.19 -22.53 5.36
N LYS A 124 6.38 -23.31 4.65
CA LYS A 124 6.83 -24.52 3.96
C LYS A 124 7.62 -24.20 2.70
N LEU A 125 7.15 -23.24 1.91
CA LEU A 125 7.83 -22.74 0.71
C LEU A 125 8.92 -21.71 1.03
N LYS A 126 9.01 -21.26 2.28
CA LYS A 126 9.89 -20.18 2.74
C LYS A 126 9.75 -18.92 1.87
N LYS A 127 8.51 -18.46 1.69
CA LYS A 127 8.19 -17.27 0.89
C LYS A 127 7.45 -16.21 1.69
N VAL A 128 7.79 -14.96 1.44
CA VAL A 128 7.02 -13.79 1.87
C VAL A 128 6.65 -12.96 0.65
N ILE A 129 5.39 -12.58 0.55
CA ILE A 129 4.89 -11.65 -0.47
C ILE A 129 4.34 -10.43 0.26
N LEU A 130 4.93 -9.29 -0.05
CA LEU A 130 4.49 -7.98 0.39
C LEU A 130 3.68 -7.35 -0.73
N LEU A 131 2.47 -6.90 -0.45
CA LEU A 131 1.62 -6.22 -1.41
C LEU A 131 1.23 -4.86 -0.85
N GLU A 132 1.39 -3.83 -1.68
CA GLU A 132 1.13 -2.44 -1.34
C GLU A 132 0.21 -1.85 -2.40
N VAL A 133 -0.95 -1.33 -1.98
CA VAL A 133 -1.95 -0.73 -2.87
C VAL A 133 -1.75 0.78 -2.91
N ALA A 134 -1.84 1.37 -4.10
CA ALA A 134 -2.00 2.81 -4.24
C ALA A 134 -2.92 3.17 -5.40
N VAL A 135 -3.61 4.29 -5.25
CA VAL A 135 -4.44 4.88 -6.30
C VAL A 135 -3.88 6.23 -6.69
N VAL A 136 -3.57 6.41 -7.97
CA VAL A 136 -3.05 7.67 -8.51
C VAL A 136 -4.17 8.44 -9.23
N GLY A 137 -4.28 9.74 -8.99
CA GLY A 137 -5.22 10.60 -9.72
C GLY A 137 -4.83 10.81 -11.18
N ASN A 138 -3.53 10.81 -11.48
CA ASN A 138 -2.98 11.01 -12.82
C ASN A 138 -2.37 9.68 -13.34
N PRO A 139 -2.94 9.06 -14.40
CA PRO A 139 -2.42 7.81 -14.96
C PRO A 139 -0.96 7.87 -15.42
N TRP A 140 -0.47 9.05 -15.83
CA TRP A 140 0.92 9.24 -16.24
C TRP A 140 1.93 8.99 -15.09
N LEU A 141 1.47 9.04 -13.84
CA LEU A 141 2.30 8.82 -12.65
C LEU A 141 2.32 7.36 -12.18
N LEU A 142 1.61 6.45 -12.85
CA LEU A 142 1.54 5.03 -12.47
C LEU A 142 2.93 4.41 -12.31
N GLN A 143 3.77 4.52 -13.34
CA GLN A 143 5.11 3.92 -13.31
C GLN A 143 6.01 4.58 -12.28
N GLN A 144 5.92 5.90 -12.13
CA GLN A 144 6.69 6.62 -11.10
C GLN A 144 6.32 6.13 -9.70
N GLN A 145 5.03 5.91 -9.43
CA GLN A 145 4.57 5.42 -8.13
C GLN A 145 4.96 3.96 -7.86
N VAL A 146 5.01 3.11 -8.89
CA VAL A 146 5.61 1.77 -8.80
C VAL A 146 7.05 1.87 -8.30
N GLU A 147 7.86 2.74 -8.90
CA GLU A 147 9.27 2.92 -8.51
C GLU A 147 9.43 3.52 -7.12
N ILE A 148 8.67 4.56 -6.77
CA ILE A 148 8.68 5.18 -5.43
C ILE A 148 8.40 4.11 -4.36
N LYS A 149 7.36 3.28 -4.55
CA LYS A 149 7.01 2.22 -3.60
C LYS A 149 8.07 1.11 -3.58
N ARG A 150 8.63 0.73 -4.73
CA ARG A 150 9.73 -0.24 -4.79
C ARG A 150 10.94 0.23 -3.98
N VAL A 151 11.37 1.48 -4.16
CA VAL A 151 12.50 2.06 -3.42
C VAL A 151 12.20 2.14 -1.93
N ARG A 152 11.00 2.64 -1.58
CA ARG A 152 10.50 2.75 -0.20
C ARG A 152 10.55 1.45 0.59
N TYR A 153 10.08 0.36 0.02
CA TYR A 153 9.95 -0.91 0.75
C TYR A 153 11.16 -1.83 0.55
N MET A 154 11.86 -1.75 -0.59
CA MET A 154 12.88 -2.73 -0.97
C MET A 154 14.30 -2.19 -1.04
N VAL A 155 14.50 -0.87 -1.02
CA VAL A 155 15.84 -0.24 -1.07
C VAL A 155 16.15 0.47 0.24
N ASN A 156 15.26 1.34 0.72
CA ASN A 156 15.45 2.10 1.94
C ASN A 156 14.11 2.44 2.59
N SER A 157 13.82 1.82 3.74
CA SER A 157 12.58 2.06 4.50
C SER A 157 12.78 3.07 5.64
N GLN A 158 13.98 3.63 5.78
CA GLN A 158 14.38 4.52 6.88
C GLN A 158 14.25 6.01 6.55
N GLU A 159 14.13 6.35 5.28
CA GLU A 159 13.99 7.73 4.79
C GLU A 159 12.61 7.95 4.17
N VAL A 160 12.11 9.19 4.18
CA VAL A 160 10.87 9.56 3.48
C VAL A 160 11.15 9.56 1.97
N ILE A 161 10.47 8.69 1.22
CA ILE A 161 10.66 8.52 -0.22
C ILE A 161 9.46 9.10 -0.97
N GLY A 162 9.75 10.05 -1.85
CA GLY A 162 8.77 10.74 -2.70
C GLY A 162 9.28 10.94 -4.13
N PRO A 163 8.52 11.70 -4.95
CA PRO A 163 8.87 11.98 -6.34
C PRO A 163 10.25 12.62 -6.53
N ASP A 164 10.72 13.38 -5.55
CA ASP A 164 11.92 14.21 -5.68
C ASP A 164 13.23 13.46 -5.36
N ASN A 165 13.16 12.29 -4.71
CA ASN A 165 14.36 11.61 -4.19
C ASN A 165 14.44 10.10 -4.46
N TYR A 166 13.40 9.47 -5.01
CA TYR A 166 13.39 8.00 -5.20
C TYR A 166 14.51 7.49 -6.13
N GLN A 167 15.09 8.34 -6.97
CA GLN A 167 16.18 7.98 -7.88
C GLN A 167 17.58 8.10 -7.24
N THR A 168 17.72 8.88 -6.16
CA THR A 168 19.03 9.23 -5.58
C THR A 168 19.26 8.59 -4.21
N VAL A 169 18.23 8.01 -3.60
CA VAL A 169 18.32 7.39 -2.27
C VAL A 169 19.22 6.15 -2.29
N ASN A 170 20.14 6.11 -1.33
CA ASN A 170 21.03 4.98 -1.11
C ASN A 170 20.29 3.83 -0.41
N ARG A 171 20.77 2.60 -0.65
CA ARG A 171 20.29 1.41 0.06
C ARG A 171 20.53 1.57 1.57
N ALA A 172 19.50 1.27 2.36
CA ALA A 172 19.57 1.13 3.80
C ALA A 172 18.74 -0.07 4.25
N TYR A 173 18.47 -0.19 5.54
CA TYR A 173 17.62 -1.27 6.04
C TYR A 173 16.21 -1.15 5.43
N ASN A 174 15.68 -2.27 4.94
CA ASN A 174 14.42 -2.34 4.20
C ASN A 174 13.62 -3.59 4.58
N MET A 175 12.46 -3.80 3.94
CA MET A 175 11.59 -4.94 4.26
C MET A 175 12.22 -6.29 3.92
N ASN A 176 13.09 -6.37 2.91
CA ASN A 176 13.79 -7.61 2.57
C ASN A 176 14.69 -8.02 3.75
N ASP A 177 15.47 -7.08 4.26
CA ASP A 177 16.36 -7.29 5.40
C ASP A 177 15.54 -7.68 6.65
N HIS A 178 14.41 -7.00 6.88
CA HIS A 178 13.51 -7.32 7.98
C HIS A 178 12.98 -8.74 7.95
N PHE A 179 12.37 -9.17 6.85
CA PHE A 179 11.75 -10.49 6.80
C PHE A 179 12.77 -11.62 6.76
N LYS A 180 13.96 -11.39 6.18
CA LYS A 180 15.08 -12.34 6.29
C LYS A 180 15.62 -12.46 7.71
N LYS A 181 15.69 -11.36 8.46
CA LYS A 181 16.05 -11.40 9.88
C LYS A 181 14.97 -12.14 10.70
N LYS A 182 13.69 -11.90 10.41
CA LYS A 182 12.54 -12.45 11.15
C LYS A 182 12.33 -13.94 10.91
N TYR A 183 12.38 -14.39 9.66
CA TYR A 183 12.00 -15.76 9.28
C TYR A 183 13.18 -16.63 8.86
N GLY A 184 14.30 -16.05 8.43
CA GLY A 184 15.48 -16.78 7.98
C GLY A 184 16.05 -16.23 6.68
N LYS A 185 17.38 -16.33 6.50
CA LYS A 185 18.09 -15.81 5.32
C LYS A 185 17.69 -16.49 4.01
N ASP A 186 17.17 -17.70 4.11
CA ASP A 186 16.71 -18.56 3.02
C ASP A 186 15.29 -18.24 2.55
N TYR A 187 14.55 -17.38 3.26
CA TYR A 187 13.25 -16.92 2.80
C TYR A 187 13.35 -16.04 1.55
N GLN A 188 12.54 -16.35 0.54
CA GLN A 188 12.37 -15.51 -0.64
C GLN A 188 11.34 -14.42 -0.35
N ILE A 189 11.78 -13.16 -0.40
CA ILE A 189 10.92 -11.99 -0.18
C ILE A 189 10.59 -11.35 -1.54
N SER A 190 9.31 -11.25 -1.87
CA SER A 190 8.81 -10.58 -3.08
C SER A 190 7.97 -9.38 -2.70
N PHE A 191 8.00 -8.34 -3.53
CA PHE A 191 7.21 -7.13 -3.33
C PHE A 191 6.35 -6.85 -4.56
N ILE A 192 5.10 -6.51 -4.32
CA ILE A 192 4.07 -6.27 -5.31
C ILE A 192 3.52 -4.86 -5.09
N PRO A 193 3.98 -3.87 -5.87
CA PRO A 193 3.35 -2.56 -5.92
C PRO A 193 2.07 -2.66 -6.77
N PHE A 194 0.92 -2.84 -6.12
CA PHE A 194 -0.40 -2.89 -6.74
C PHE A 194 -0.93 -1.48 -6.98
N ILE A 195 -0.36 -0.80 -7.98
CA ILE A 195 -0.66 0.60 -8.29
C ILE A 195 -1.68 0.66 -9.43
N MET A 196 -2.73 1.44 -9.23
CA MET A 196 -3.74 1.71 -10.25
C MET A 196 -4.11 3.19 -10.29
N SER A 197 -4.73 3.59 -11.38
CA SER A 197 -5.29 4.92 -11.55
C SER A 197 -6.68 5.01 -10.91
N ALA A 198 -7.14 6.23 -10.65
CA ALA A 198 -8.46 6.52 -10.13
C ALA A 198 -9.60 5.96 -11.01
N TYR A 199 -9.35 5.73 -12.30
CA TYR A 199 -10.32 5.12 -13.23
C TYR A 199 -10.05 3.63 -13.51
N GLY A 200 -9.13 3.01 -12.77
CA GLY A 200 -8.86 1.58 -12.82
C GLY A 200 -7.80 1.14 -13.84
N GLU A 201 -7.09 2.07 -14.47
CA GLU A 201 -5.97 1.76 -15.36
C GLU A 201 -4.77 1.23 -14.57
N ILE A 202 -3.99 0.37 -15.21
CA ILE A 202 -2.76 -0.24 -14.68
C ILE A 202 -1.60 0.05 -15.64
N SER A 203 -0.36 -0.05 -15.14
CA SER A 203 0.82 0.16 -15.98
C SER A 203 1.03 -0.98 -17.00
N PRO A 204 1.69 -0.71 -18.14
CA PRO A 204 2.14 -1.78 -19.04
C PRO A 204 3.02 -2.79 -18.30
N GLY A 205 2.84 -4.08 -18.59
CA GLY A 205 3.60 -5.16 -17.95
C GLY A 205 3.22 -5.44 -16.49
N PHE A 206 2.15 -4.82 -15.97
CA PHE A 206 1.67 -5.04 -14.60
C PHE A 206 1.38 -6.52 -14.34
N MET A 207 0.72 -7.22 -15.28
CA MET A 207 0.34 -8.62 -15.12
C MET A 207 1.54 -9.56 -15.26
N GLU A 208 2.37 -9.36 -16.28
CA GLU A 208 3.48 -10.26 -16.63
C GLU A 208 4.70 -10.08 -15.71
N GLY A 209 4.91 -8.84 -15.23
CA GLY A 209 6.04 -8.48 -14.38
C GLY A 209 5.65 -8.42 -12.91
N LEU A 210 4.80 -7.47 -12.53
CA LEU A 210 4.56 -7.11 -11.13
C LEU A 210 3.74 -8.17 -10.38
N MET A 211 2.77 -8.80 -11.03
CA MET A 211 1.89 -9.79 -10.38
C MET A 211 2.46 -11.21 -10.35
N LYS A 212 3.57 -11.47 -11.05
CA LYS A 212 4.21 -12.78 -11.12
C LYS A 212 4.42 -13.48 -9.76
N PRO A 213 4.78 -12.77 -8.66
CA PRO A 213 4.93 -13.43 -7.37
C PRO A 213 3.64 -14.06 -6.83
N LEU A 214 2.44 -13.61 -7.26
CA LEU A 214 1.18 -14.24 -6.86
C LEU A 214 0.90 -15.57 -7.55
N GLU A 215 1.62 -15.92 -8.62
CA GLU A 215 1.38 -17.16 -9.37
C GLU A 215 1.62 -18.42 -8.52
N VAL A 216 2.38 -18.31 -7.43
CA VAL A 216 2.57 -19.40 -6.47
C VAL A 216 1.29 -19.76 -5.68
N LEU A 217 0.35 -18.83 -5.55
CA LEU A 217 -0.92 -19.05 -4.84
C LEU A 217 -2.15 -18.99 -5.76
N MET A 218 -2.05 -18.31 -6.89
CA MET A 218 -3.18 -18.03 -7.78
C MET A 218 -2.85 -18.41 -9.22
N LYS A 219 -3.79 -19.07 -9.90
CA LYS A 219 -3.70 -19.24 -11.36
C LYS A 219 -3.76 -17.87 -12.04
N LYS A 220 -3.04 -17.70 -13.17
CA LYS A 220 -3.02 -16.45 -13.97
C LYS A 220 -4.42 -15.88 -14.25
N GLN A 221 -5.38 -16.73 -14.59
CA GLN A 221 -6.79 -16.32 -14.81
C GLN A 221 -7.45 -15.69 -13.57
N HIS A 222 -7.12 -16.18 -12.36
CA HIS A 222 -7.63 -15.62 -11.11
C HIS A 222 -6.96 -14.28 -10.77
N ILE A 223 -5.67 -14.13 -11.08
CA ILE A 223 -4.94 -12.86 -10.93
C ILE A 223 -5.55 -11.81 -11.87
N LYS A 224 -5.87 -12.20 -13.12
CA LYS A 224 -6.55 -11.33 -14.08
C LYS A 224 -7.91 -10.89 -13.56
N ALA A 225 -8.75 -11.83 -13.13
CA ALA A 225 -10.08 -11.53 -12.58
C ALA A 225 -10.01 -10.64 -11.32
N MET A 226 -9.04 -10.88 -10.42
CA MET A 226 -8.78 -10.04 -9.26
C MET A 226 -8.43 -8.60 -9.67
N THR A 227 -7.55 -8.45 -10.67
CA THR A 227 -7.10 -7.14 -11.16
C THR A 227 -8.23 -6.35 -11.79
N GLU A 228 -9.04 -7.01 -12.65
CA GLU A 228 -10.24 -6.41 -13.23
C GLU A 228 -11.26 -6.01 -12.15
N ASN A 229 -11.43 -6.82 -11.12
CA ASN A 229 -12.33 -6.50 -10.01
C ASN A 229 -11.83 -5.29 -9.22
N ALA A 230 -10.54 -5.25 -8.88
CA ALA A 230 -9.91 -4.14 -8.18
C ALA A 230 -10.00 -2.83 -8.99
N SER A 231 -9.80 -2.90 -10.31
CA SER A 231 -9.97 -1.81 -11.26
C SER A 231 -11.40 -1.24 -11.23
N ARG A 232 -12.43 -2.10 -11.35
CA ARG A 232 -13.84 -1.69 -11.21
C ARG A 232 -14.12 -1.07 -9.85
N THR A 233 -13.61 -1.66 -8.77
CA THR A 233 -13.76 -1.13 -7.41
C THR A 233 -13.18 0.29 -7.31
N ALA A 234 -12.03 0.55 -7.91
CA ALA A 234 -11.42 1.87 -7.92
C ALA A 234 -12.27 2.90 -8.67
N ALA A 235 -12.72 2.58 -9.88
CA ALA A 235 -13.56 3.48 -10.68
C ALA A 235 -14.86 3.84 -9.96
N VAL A 236 -15.56 2.85 -9.39
CA VAL A 236 -16.80 3.05 -8.62
C VAL A 236 -16.56 3.97 -7.42
N ASN A 237 -15.49 3.72 -6.65
CA ASN A 237 -15.18 4.52 -5.46
C ASN A 237 -14.65 5.93 -5.79
N THR A 238 -14.00 6.09 -6.94
CA THR A 238 -13.65 7.40 -7.48
C THR A 238 -14.89 8.20 -7.86
N ALA A 239 -15.93 7.57 -8.42
CA ALA A 239 -17.18 8.27 -8.71
C ALA A 239 -17.84 8.86 -7.45
N TYR A 240 -17.81 8.14 -6.32
CA TYR A 240 -18.27 8.68 -5.04
C TYR A 240 -17.43 9.88 -4.58
N THR A 241 -16.10 9.81 -4.74
CA THR A 241 -15.20 10.92 -4.42
C THR A 241 -15.54 12.15 -5.27
N ILE A 242 -15.76 12.00 -6.57
CA ILE A 242 -16.12 13.10 -7.46
C ILE A 242 -17.47 13.69 -7.07
N ARG A 243 -18.49 12.86 -6.78
CA ARG A 243 -19.81 13.34 -6.33
C ARG A 243 -19.72 14.15 -5.04
N TYR A 244 -18.90 13.71 -4.09
CA TYR A 244 -18.61 14.46 -2.87
C TYR A 244 -18.04 15.85 -3.20
N TRP A 245 -17.01 15.93 -4.05
CA TRP A 245 -16.45 17.22 -4.47
C TRP A 245 -17.47 18.11 -5.19
N LEU A 246 -18.29 17.56 -6.08
CA LEU A 246 -19.32 18.32 -6.78
C LEU A 246 -20.38 18.88 -5.82
N SER A 247 -20.78 18.13 -4.79
CA SER A 247 -21.73 18.61 -3.78
C SER A 247 -21.21 19.82 -3.00
N MET A 248 -19.88 19.94 -2.82
CA MET A 248 -19.27 21.09 -2.16
C MET A 248 -19.14 22.32 -3.05
N LEU A 249 -19.23 22.17 -4.38
CA LEU A 249 -19.17 23.29 -5.33
C LEU A 249 -20.54 23.94 -5.56
N GLN A 250 -21.61 23.31 -5.09
CA GLN A 250 -22.99 23.79 -5.23
C GLN A 250 -23.47 24.61 -4.02
N GLY A 251 -22.68 24.68 -2.94
CA GLY A 251 -22.91 25.54 -1.78
C GLY A 251 -21.97 26.73 -1.75
#